data_AF-A0A3D8J597-F1
#
_entry.id   AF-A0A3D8J597-F1
#
_cell.length_a   1.000
_cell.length_b   1.000
_cell.length_c   1.000
_cell.angle_alpha   90.00
_cell.angle_beta   90.00
_cell.angle_gamma   90.00
#
_symmetry.space_group_name_H-M   'P 1'
#
loop_
_entity.id
_entity.type
_entity.pdbx_description
1 polymer ?
#
loop_
_entity_poly.entity_id
_entity_poly.type
_entity_poly.pdbx_seq_one_letter_code
_entity_poly.pdbx_strand_id
1 'polypeptide(L)'
;MKLTNNNTWRIFREKGIKQALTHRLNRILRDNIFIDLFIPLAWQLNKKLPKGYKFLYIASHATGHNAMQKFLTQCNIQTNWHFEEDGYTRYKDIYKRLIKDKHHYNIITLSEYNFTDHQKFFATIREKVPAIILVRDPIAICKSAINHSMERKNITTIIRGGGADLSALFSDCIQYNGYNTQTKQTFLSNTPSLNMLEYLISQRTSMQGMQTSFITHAIKESLPYITKIHYIDMNEITGKRTWKSIKKLSSLFDFLPPQDKHYFEGSLYGSLRPFLPIRFHIPYKNQDLEFICNLQQHSMTFESYSYNITSQVMPANYKHDKNFSHIMIWTTKASLEKLQENPCKTFVVQELDKLFSILQNEMNRNDSKKLTEKDVLEYLQRNPQTAKKLKVILDGEIEHIKQTRPDIIESWRYYLEFEAICKRCNI
;
A
#
# COMPACT_ATOMS: atom_id res chain seq x y z
N MET A 1 35.97 -1.45 26.22
CA MET A 1 34.67 -0.83 25.85
C MET A 1 34.50 0.44 26.68
N LYS A 2 34.76 1.63 26.12
CA LYS A 2 34.66 2.91 26.85
C LYS A 2 33.19 3.18 27.17
N LEU A 3 32.80 3.01 28.43
CA LEU A 3 31.49 3.35 28.96
C LEU A 3 31.27 4.86 28.79
N THR A 4 30.39 5.23 27.85
CA THR A 4 29.88 6.59 27.72
C THR A 4 29.18 7.00 29.02
N ASN A 5 29.61 8.10 29.63
CA ASN A 5 29.00 8.75 30.79
C ASN A 5 27.49 8.96 30.62
N ASN A 6 26.68 8.04 31.12
CA ASN A 6 25.23 8.17 31.11
C ASN A 6 24.79 8.92 32.38
N ASN A 7 24.44 10.20 32.24
CA ASN A 7 24.01 11.07 33.35
C ASN A 7 22.90 10.45 34.21
N THR A 8 22.02 9.61 33.65
CA THR A 8 20.99 8.90 34.41
C THR A 8 21.58 7.88 35.38
N TRP A 9 22.66 7.18 34.99
CA TRP A 9 23.36 6.23 35.85
C TRP A 9 24.11 6.91 36.99
N ARG A 10 24.68 8.09 36.73
CA ARG A 10 25.28 8.93 37.77
C ARG A 10 24.22 9.37 38.79
N ILE A 11 23.09 9.90 38.32
CA ILE A 11 21.98 10.32 39.18
C ILE A 11 21.40 9.12 39.96
N PHE A 12 21.34 7.93 39.35
CA PHE A 12 20.93 6.72 40.06
C PHE A 12 21.84 6.42 41.25
N ARG A 13 23.17 6.49 41.07
CA ARG A 13 24.14 6.23 42.14
C ARG A 13 24.15 7.30 43.23
N GLU A 14 24.06 8.57 42.85
CA GLU A 14 24.20 9.69 43.79
C GLU A 14 22.89 10.06 44.50
N LYS A 15 21.76 9.84 43.85
CA LYS A 15 20.45 10.42 44.21
C LYS A 15 19.32 9.39 44.26
N GLY A 16 19.64 8.12 43.99
CA GLY A 16 18.72 7.00 44.09
C GLY A 16 17.76 6.87 42.90
N ILE A 17 17.08 5.72 42.87
CA ILE A 17 16.29 5.26 41.72
C ILE A 17 15.14 6.21 41.35
N LYS A 18 14.47 6.79 42.36
CA LYS A 18 13.33 7.70 42.15
C LYS A 18 13.75 8.95 41.38
N GLN A 19 14.87 9.56 41.75
CA GLN A 19 15.36 10.80 41.13
C GLN A 19 15.98 10.54 39.75
N ALA A 20 16.57 9.36 39.52
CA ALA A 20 17.01 8.93 38.19
C ALA A 20 15.84 8.68 37.24
N LEU A 21 14.76 8.04 37.73
CA LEU A 21 13.52 7.83 36.97
C LEU A 21 12.85 9.17 36.65
N THR A 22 12.72 10.08 37.62
CA THR A 22 12.18 11.43 37.40
C THR A 22 13.02 12.24 36.42
N HIS A 23 14.35 12.16 36.49
CA HIS A 23 15.24 12.82 35.51
C HIS A 23 15.05 12.25 34.10
N ARG A 24 14.96 10.92 33.96
CA ARG A 24 14.74 10.25 32.68
C ARG A 24 13.36 10.57 32.11
N LEU A 25 12.32 10.54 32.95
CA LEU A 25 10.95 10.93 32.60
C LEU A 25 10.89 12.40 32.20
N ASN A 26 11.50 13.32 32.97
CA ASN A 26 11.54 14.74 32.63
C ASN A 26 12.32 15.02 31.34
N ARG A 27 13.36 14.24 31.01
CA ARG A 27 14.06 14.34 29.73
C ARG A 27 13.16 13.90 28.57
N ILE A 28 12.51 12.73 28.71
CA ILE A 28 11.57 12.18 27.70
C ILE A 28 10.36 13.11 27.50
N LEU A 29 9.83 13.66 28.60
CA LEU A 29 8.71 14.60 28.59
C LEU A 29 9.12 15.96 28.01
N ARG A 30 10.29 16.50 28.37
CA ARG A 30 10.80 17.75 27.77
C ARG A 30 11.01 17.60 26.27
N ASP A 31 11.68 16.54 25.81
CA ASP A 31 11.99 16.38 24.40
C ASP A 31 10.71 16.32 23.53
N ASN A 32 9.67 15.61 23.96
CA ASN A 32 8.40 15.53 23.20
C ASN A 32 7.52 16.79 23.34
N ILE A 33 7.41 17.39 24.53
CA ILE A 33 6.56 18.58 24.75
C ILE A 33 7.13 19.81 24.03
N PHE A 34 8.46 20.00 24.03
CA PHE A 34 9.07 21.12 23.31
C PHE A 34 8.89 20.97 21.79
N ILE A 35 9.00 19.75 21.26
CA ILE A 35 8.73 19.47 19.84
C ILE A 35 7.26 19.78 19.50
N ASP A 36 6.33 19.35 20.35
CA ASP A 36 4.90 19.57 20.15
C ASP A 36 4.48 21.04 20.22
N LEU A 37 5.15 21.85 21.03
CA LEU A 37 4.95 23.31 21.07
C LEU A 37 5.66 24.04 19.91
N PHE A 38 6.79 23.52 19.45
CA PHE A 38 7.59 24.15 18.38
C PHE A 38 6.98 23.94 16.99
N ILE A 39 6.43 22.76 16.69
CA ILE A 39 5.93 22.42 15.35
C ILE A 39 4.83 23.38 14.85
N PRO A 40 3.79 23.74 15.64
CA PRO A 40 2.79 24.72 15.22
C PRO A 40 3.42 26.05 14.82
N LEU A 41 4.38 26.55 15.60
CA LEU A 41 5.10 27.78 15.32
C LEU A 41 5.97 27.63 14.06
N ALA A 42 6.65 26.49 13.90
CA ALA A 42 7.45 26.19 12.72
C ALA A 42 6.60 26.19 11.43
N TRP A 43 5.38 25.62 11.50
CA TRP A 43 4.42 25.65 10.41
C TRP A 43 3.95 27.08 10.09
N GLN A 44 3.60 27.88 11.09
CA GLN A 44 3.21 29.28 10.91
C GLN A 44 4.34 30.11 10.26
N LEU A 45 5.59 29.85 10.65
CA LEU A 45 6.79 30.52 10.11
C LEU A 45 7.31 29.91 8.79
N ASN A 46 6.54 29.04 8.12
CA ASN A 46 6.94 28.37 6.87
C ASN A 46 8.31 27.68 6.95
N LYS A 47 8.66 27.13 8.12
CA LYS A 47 9.94 26.45 8.31
C LYS A 47 9.96 25.17 7.47
N LYS A 48 11.05 24.99 6.73
CA LYS A 48 11.31 23.75 5.98
C LYS A 48 11.29 22.53 6.91
N LEU A 49 10.95 21.38 6.33
CA LEU A 49 11.11 20.10 7.00
C LEU A 49 12.60 19.87 7.39
N PRO A 50 12.85 19.11 8.47
CA PRO A 50 14.20 18.75 8.87
C PRO A 50 14.96 18.08 7.73
N LYS A 51 16.26 18.34 7.68
CA LYS A 51 17.14 17.70 6.70
C LYS A 51 17.41 16.24 7.04
N GLY A 52 17.85 15.46 6.06
CA GLY A 52 18.41 14.11 6.23
C GLY A 52 17.63 13.00 5.53
N TYR A 53 16.48 13.29 4.93
CA TYR A 53 15.80 12.33 4.05
C TYR A 53 16.59 12.17 2.75
N LYS A 54 16.57 10.97 2.17
CA LYS A 54 17.49 10.56 1.11
C LYS A 54 16.94 10.75 -0.29
N PHE A 55 15.63 10.56 -0.46
CA PHE A 55 14.93 10.79 -1.72
C PHE A 55 13.43 11.00 -1.48
N LEU A 56 12.73 11.47 -2.52
CA LEU A 56 11.28 11.54 -2.56
C LEU A 56 10.71 10.33 -3.31
N TYR A 57 9.62 9.75 -2.82
CA TYR A 57 8.87 8.73 -3.54
C TYR A 57 7.49 9.28 -3.88
N ILE A 58 7.23 9.45 -5.18
CA ILE A 58 6.01 10.07 -5.71
C ILE A 58 5.25 9.02 -6.52
N ALA A 59 3.95 8.87 -6.27
CA ALA A 59 3.13 7.92 -6.99
C ALA A 59 1.66 8.37 -7.01
N SER A 60 0.89 7.97 -8.02
CA SER A 60 -0.58 8.08 -7.94
C SER A 60 -1.20 6.84 -7.28
N HIS A 61 -2.44 6.96 -6.83
CA HIS A 61 -3.27 5.81 -6.52
C HIS A 61 -3.42 4.91 -7.76
N ALA A 62 -3.67 3.61 -7.52
CA ALA A 62 -3.73 2.59 -8.57
C ALA A 62 -2.45 2.40 -9.43
N THR A 63 -1.30 2.96 -9.05
CA THR A 63 0.01 2.69 -9.69
C THR A 63 0.82 1.57 -9.01
N GLY A 64 0.27 0.93 -7.97
CA GLY A 64 1.03 -0.01 -7.12
C GLY A 64 1.75 0.67 -5.95
N HIS A 65 1.38 1.91 -5.61
CA HIS A 65 2.12 2.72 -4.65
C HIS A 65 2.31 2.08 -3.27
N ASN A 66 1.27 1.43 -2.74
CA ASN A 66 1.32 0.73 -1.45
C ASN A 66 2.24 -0.50 -1.50
N ALA A 67 2.32 -1.21 -2.63
CA ALA A 67 3.20 -2.36 -2.79
C ALA A 67 4.66 -1.91 -2.77
N MET A 68 4.99 -0.90 -3.58
CA MET A 68 6.32 -0.29 -3.60
C MET A 68 6.72 0.24 -2.23
N GLN A 69 5.82 0.93 -1.53
CA GLN A 69 6.10 1.43 -0.18
C GLN A 69 6.43 0.28 0.79
N LYS A 70 5.68 -0.83 0.76
CA LYS A 70 6.03 -2.02 1.57
C LYS A 70 7.36 -2.64 1.18
N PHE A 71 7.68 -2.71 -0.11
CA PHE A 71 8.99 -3.18 -0.59
C PHE A 71 10.13 -2.32 -0.07
N LEU A 72 9.97 -0.99 -0.06
CA LEU A 72 10.92 -0.06 0.53
C LEU A 72 11.06 -0.27 2.04
N THR A 73 9.93 -0.43 2.77
CA THR A 73 9.96 -0.71 4.21
C THR A 73 10.67 -2.03 4.54
N GLN A 74 10.49 -3.08 3.72
CA GLN A 74 11.24 -4.34 3.88
C GLN A 74 12.75 -4.20 3.64
N CYS A 75 13.16 -3.12 2.97
CA CYS A 75 14.56 -2.73 2.80
C CYS A 75 15.04 -1.79 3.92
N ASN A 76 14.37 -1.78 5.07
CA ASN A 76 14.65 -0.95 6.25
C ASN A 76 14.60 0.57 5.97
N ILE A 77 13.76 0.99 5.01
CA ILE A 77 13.50 2.40 4.73
C ILE A 77 12.33 2.88 5.58
N GLN A 78 12.50 4.02 6.24
CA GLN A 78 11.42 4.71 6.94
C GLN A 78 10.66 5.62 5.99
N THR A 79 9.35 5.39 5.93
CA THR A 79 8.39 6.10 5.07
C THR A 79 7.33 6.80 5.92
N ASN A 80 6.61 7.76 5.36
CA ASN A 80 5.35 8.27 5.92
C ASN A 80 4.13 7.66 5.20
N TRP A 81 2.96 7.75 5.81
CA TRP A 81 1.69 7.36 5.16
C TRP A 81 0.63 8.34 5.62
N HIS A 82 -0.10 8.91 4.67
CA HIS A 82 -1.12 9.94 4.90
C HIS A 82 -2.26 9.73 3.92
N PHE A 83 -3.49 9.94 4.35
CA PHE A 83 -4.67 9.89 3.50
C PHE A 83 -5.77 10.77 4.11
N GLU A 84 -6.42 11.62 3.31
CA GLU A 84 -7.48 12.55 3.75
C GLU A 84 -7.07 13.55 4.86
N GLU A 85 -5.77 13.80 4.99
CA GLU A 85 -5.19 14.75 5.96
C GLU A 85 -4.73 16.06 5.30
N ASP A 86 -4.79 17.15 6.06
CA ASP A 86 -4.30 18.48 5.67
C ASP A 86 -2.76 18.60 5.68
N GLY A 87 -2.27 19.70 5.11
CA GLY A 87 -0.83 19.98 5.01
C GLY A 87 -0.14 20.14 6.35
N TYR A 88 -0.83 20.66 7.38
CA TYR A 88 -0.26 20.82 8.72
C TYR A 88 -0.04 19.46 9.41
N THR A 89 -1.02 18.57 9.33
CA THR A 89 -0.96 17.22 9.91
C THR A 89 0.18 16.43 9.26
N ARG A 90 0.24 16.43 7.93
CA ARG A 90 1.35 15.85 7.15
C ARG A 90 2.70 16.44 7.56
N TYR A 91 2.79 17.77 7.66
CA TYR A 91 4.02 18.46 8.09
C TYR A 91 4.45 18.00 9.48
N LYS A 92 3.54 18.03 10.46
CA LYS A 92 3.81 17.67 11.86
C LYS A 92 4.35 16.25 11.98
N ASP A 93 3.71 15.29 11.33
CA ASP A 93 4.09 13.88 11.45
C ASP A 93 5.41 13.57 10.77
N ILE A 94 5.63 14.13 9.57
CA ILE A 94 6.91 13.99 8.87
C ILE A 94 8.02 14.70 9.66
N TYR A 95 7.76 15.89 10.19
CA TYR A 95 8.72 16.64 11.00
C TYR A 95 9.15 15.82 12.22
N LYS A 96 8.19 15.29 12.99
CA LYS A 96 8.46 14.45 14.17
C LYS A 96 9.28 13.21 13.83
N ARG A 97 8.95 12.52 12.72
CA ARG A 97 9.70 11.36 12.28
C ARG A 97 11.15 11.70 11.97
N LEU A 98 11.37 12.74 11.17
CA LEU A 98 12.72 13.13 10.73
C LEU A 98 13.63 13.60 11.88
N ILE A 99 13.08 14.21 12.94
CA ILE A 99 13.88 14.59 14.11
C ILE A 99 14.12 13.45 15.10
N LYS A 100 13.15 12.54 15.27
CA LYS A 100 13.22 11.44 16.24
C LYS A 100 14.22 10.39 15.77
N ASP A 101 14.32 10.19 14.46
CA ASP A 101 15.08 9.07 13.91
C ASP A 101 16.08 9.44 12.81
N LYS A 102 17.04 10.29 13.16
CA LYS A 102 18.03 10.83 12.22
C LYS A 102 19.02 9.79 11.69
N HIS A 103 19.12 8.62 12.32
CA HIS A 103 20.08 7.58 11.97
C HIS A 103 19.51 6.53 11.02
N HIS A 104 18.19 6.43 10.90
CA HIS A 104 17.55 5.54 9.92
C HIS A 104 17.53 6.14 8.52
N TYR A 105 17.43 5.26 7.52
CA TYR A 105 17.28 5.64 6.13
C TYR A 105 15.87 6.18 5.89
N ASN A 106 15.71 7.50 5.94
CA ASN A 106 14.42 8.17 5.82
C ASN A 106 14.14 8.66 4.39
N ILE A 107 12.91 8.51 3.92
CA ILE A 107 12.41 9.14 2.68
C ILE A 107 11.12 9.91 2.95
N ILE A 108 10.67 10.73 2.00
CA ILE A 108 9.33 11.33 2.02
C ILE A 108 8.50 10.70 0.90
N THR A 109 7.32 10.18 1.24
CA THR A 109 6.37 9.57 0.30
C THR A 109 5.21 10.54 0.05
N LEU A 110 4.80 10.69 -1.21
CA LEU A 110 3.78 11.63 -1.66
C LEU A 110 2.84 10.95 -2.65
N SER A 111 1.58 10.78 -2.26
CA SER A 111 0.57 10.04 -3.05
C SER A 111 -0.74 10.78 -3.26
N GLU A 112 -0.84 12.03 -2.81
CA GLU A 112 -2.04 12.86 -2.94
C GLU A 112 -1.66 14.30 -3.28
N TYR A 113 -2.59 15.01 -3.91
CA TYR A 113 -2.46 16.41 -4.31
C TYR A 113 -3.75 17.19 -3.98
N ASN A 114 -3.69 18.52 -4.00
CA ASN A 114 -4.87 19.40 -3.81
C ASN A 114 -5.65 19.19 -2.49
N PHE A 115 -5.00 18.68 -1.44
CA PHE A 115 -5.56 18.69 -0.09
C PHE A 115 -5.43 20.09 0.54
N THR A 116 -6.13 20.32 1.65
CA THR A 116 -6.05 21.58 2.41
C THR A 116 -4.60 21.91 2.75
N ASP A 117 -4.16 23.15 2.48
CA ASP A 117 -2.77 23.62 2.69
C ASP A 117 -1.66 22.91 1.88
N HIS A 118 -1.98 22.18 0.80
CA HIS A 118 -0.98 21.43 0.03
C HIS A 118 0.17 22.29 -0.50
N GLN A 119 -0.09 23.50 -1.03
CA GLN A 119 0.96 24.39 -1.54
C GLN A 119 1.96 24.77 -0.45
N LYS A 120 1.45 25.14 0.73
CA LYS A 120 2.28 25.46 1.90
C LYS A 120 3.08 24.25 2.35
N PHE A 121 2.48 23.07 2.38
CA PHE A 121 3.16 21.82 2.70
C PHE A 121 4.31 21.52 1.73
N PHE A 122 4.06 21.51 0.42
CA PHE A 122 5.11 21.24 -0.57
C PHE A 122 6.24 22.28 -0.50
N ALA A 123 5.93 23.55 -0.22
CA ALA A 123 6.92 24.60 -0.01
C ALA A 123 7.85 24.36 1.20
N THR A 124 7.54 23.43 2.10
CA THR A 124 8.44 23.04 3.20
C THR A 124 9.48 21.97 2.81
N ILE A 125 9.28 21.26 1.69
CA ILE A 125 10.19 20.22 1.19
C ILE A 125 11.28 20.89 0.33
N ARG A 126 12.41 21.24 0.96
CA ARG A 126 13.47 22.06 0.33
C ARG A 126 14.85 21.41 0.25
N GLU A 127 15.00 20.15 0.66
CA GLU A 127 16.28 19.48 0.54
C GLU A 127 16.50 19.01 -0.90
N LYS A 128 17.71 19.21 -1.41
CA LYS A 128 18.08 18.80 -2.77
C LYS A 128 18.36 17.30 -2.77
N VAL A 129 17.38 16.52 -3.20
CA VAL A 129 17.43 15.04 -3.22
C VAL A 129 16.88 14.51 -4.54
N PRO A 130 17.22 13.28 -4.97
CA PRO A 130 16.57 12.65 -6.11
C PRO A 130 15.13 12.23 -5.77
N ALA A 131 14.36 11.87 -6.79
CA ALA A 131 13.02 11.32 -6.65
C ALA A 131 12.85 10.03 -7.45
N ILE A 132 12.11 9.07 -6.89
CA ILE A 132 11.53 7.94 -7.61
C ILE A 132 10.08 8.31 -7.91
N ILE A 133 9.69 8.24 -9.19
CA ILE A 133 8.30 8.44 -9.61
C ILE A 133 7.77 7.13 -10.18
N LEU A 134 6.77 6.55 -9.50
CA LEU A 134 6.11 5.33 -9.95
C LEU A 134 4.97 5.68 -10.91
N VAL A 135 5.02 5.10 -12.10
CA VAL A 135 4.07 5.35 -13.20
C VAL A 135 3.44 4.06 -13.67
N ARG A 136 2.34 4.18 -14.40
CA ARG A 136 1.59 3.05 -14.96
C ARG A 136 0.82 3.53 -16.17
N ASP A 137 0.55 2.63 -17.11
CA ASP A 137 -0.41 2.88 -18.19
C ASP A 137 -1.69 3.52 -17.62
N PRO A 138 -2.06 4.75 -18.05
CA PRO A 138 -3.18 5.50 -17.49
C PRO A 138 -4.53 4.81 -17.66
N ILE A 139 -4.71 3.99 -18.70
CA ILE A 139 -5.94 3.19 -18.87
C ILE A 139 -5.97 2.05 -17.86
N ALA A 140 -4.81 1.47 -17.54
CA ALA A 140 -4.71 0.47 -16.47
C ALA A 140 -4.92 1.09 -15.08
N ILE A 141 -4.58 2.37 -14.86
CA ILE A 141 -4.95 3.13 -13.65
C ILE A 141 -6.48 3.21 -13.55
N CYS A 142 -7.16 3.67 -14.60
CA CYS A 142 -8.62 3.76 -14.67
C CYS A 142 -9.28 2.41 -14.32
N LYS A 143 -8.88 1.33 -15.01
CA LYS A 143 -9.39 -0.02 -14.74
C LYS A 143 -9.17 -0.42 -13.28
N SER A 144 -7.95 -0.22 -12.77
CA SER A 144 -7.59 -0.63 -11.42
C SER A 144 -8.33 0.14 -10.34
N ALA A 145 -8.68 1.41 -10.59
CA ALA A 145 -9.53 2.20 -9.70
C ALA A 145 -10.98 1.67 -9.69
N ILE A 146 -11.54 1.34 -10.85
CA ILE A 146 -12.92 0.82 -10.97
C ILE A 146 -13.05 -0.57 -10.35
N ASN A 147 -12.04 -1.43 -10.56
CA ASN A 147 -11.99 -2.78 -9.97
C ASN A 147 -11.53 -2.80 -8.51
N HIS A 148 -11.32 -1.66 -7.87
CA HIS A 148 -10.94 -1.64 -6.46
C HIS A 148 -12.14 -2.03 -5.62
N SER A 149 -12.10 -3.24 -5.06
CA SER A 149 -13.12 -3.69 -4.12
C SER A 149 -12.90 -3.12 -2.73
N MET A 150 -14.01 -2.87 -2.04
CA MET A 150 -14.04 -2.63 -0.61
C MET A 150 -13.50 -3.86 0.14
N GLU A 151 -12.99 -3.63 1.34
CA GLU A 151 -12.62 -4.72 2.24
C GLU A 151 -13.87 -5.46 2.72
N ARG A 152 -13.70 -6.75 2.96
CA ARG A 152 -14.75 -7.58 3.55
C ARG A 152 -15.14 -7.01 4.92
N LYS A 153 -16.44 -6.80 5.16
CA LYS A 153 -16.96 -6.16 6.40
C LYS A 153 -16.60 -6.90 7.69
N ASN A 154 -16.28 -8.19 7.59
CA ASN A 154 -16.19 -9.13 8.71
C ASN A 154 -14.80 -9.78 8.83
N ILE A 155 -13.72 -9.03 8.60
CA ILE A 155 -12.32 -9.51 8.76
C ILE A 155 -12.00 -10.09 10.16
N THR A 156 -12.78 -9.78 11.19
CA THR A 156 -12.63 -10.31 12.56
C THR A 156 -13.40 -11.60 12.80
N THR A 157 -14.30 -12.00 11.91
CA THR A 157 -15.13 -13.20 12.08
C THR A 157 -14.26 -14.46 12.06
N ILE A 158 -14.51 -15.32 13.05
CA ILE A 158 -13.93 -16.65 13.14
C ILE A 158 -14.68 -17.57 12.19
N ILE A 159 -13.94 -18.17 11.27
CA ILE A 159 -14.42 -19.20 10.36
C ILE A 159 -14.21 -20.57 11.02
N ARG A 160 -15.27 -21.37 11.13
CA ARG A 160 -15.24 -22.69 11.77
C ARG A 160 -15.02 -23.80 10.75
N GLY A 161 -13.99 -24.62 10.95
CA GLY A 161 -13.81 -25.88 10.24
C GLY A 161 -14.70 -27.00 10.80
N GLY A 162 -14.51 -28.23 10.33
CA GLY A 162 -15.24 -29.40 10.84
C GLY A 162 -16.59 -29.64 10.16
N GLY A 163 -16.76 -29.21 8.91
CA GLY A 163 -17.95 -29.52 8.09
C GLY A 163 -19.01 -28.43 7.99
N ALA A 164 -18.75 -27.22 8.49
CA ALA A 164 -19.61 -26.06 8.23
C ALA A 164 -19.63 -25.69 6.74
N ASP A 165 -20.75 -25.16 6.24
CA ASP A 165 -20.81 -24.59 4.90
C ASP A 165 -20.04 -23.26 4.87
N LEU A 166 -18.77 -23.33 4.46
CA LEU A 166 -17.89 -22.19 4.34
C LEU A 166 -18.22 -21.30 3.12
N SER A 167 -19.00 -21.79 2.16
CA SER A 167 -19.27 -21.06 0.91
C SER A 167 -20.13 -19.82 1.14
N ALA A 168 -21.15 -19.92 2.00
CA ALA A 168 -22.03 -18.82 2.38
C ALA A 168 -21.29 -17.67 3.11
N LEU A 169 -20.12 -17.93 3.71
CA LEU A 169 -19.34 -16.90 4.41
C LEU A 169 -18.63 -15.93 3.48
N PHE A 170 -18.40 -16.35 2.23
CA PHE A 170 -17.71 -15.56 1.22
C PHE A 170 -18.64 -15.04 0.12
N SER A 171 -19.85 -15.61 0.00
CA SER A 171 -20.87 -15.09 -0.91
C SER A 171 -21.19 -13.62 -0.60
N ASP A 172 -21.05 -12.77 -1.61
CA ASP A 172 -21.34 -11.33 -1.56
C ASP A 172 -20.53 -10.52 -0.54
N CYS A 173 -19.41 -11.05 -0.07
CA CYS A 173 -18.53 -10.33 0.86
C CYS A 173 -17.71 -9.21 0.19
N ILE A 174 -17.67 -9.18 -1.14
CA ILE A 174 -16.92 -8.21 -1.95
C ILE A 174 -17.89 -7.20 -2.57
N GLN A 175 -17.70 -5.94 -2.20
CA GLN A 175 -18.45 -4.81 -2.75
C GLN A 175 -17.51 -3.87 -3.51
N TYR A 176 -18.07 -3.14 -4.46
CA TYR A 176 -17.40 -2.15 -5.31
C TYR A 176 -18.14 -0.82 -5.23
N ASN A 177 -17.42 0.27 -5.46
CA ASN A 177 -18.06 1.56 -5.66
C ASN A 177 -18.67 1.64 -7.06
N GLY A 178 -19.92 2.09 -7.13
CA GLY A 178 -20.64 2.44 -8.34
C GLY A 178 -20.98 3.93 -8.36
N TYR A 179 -21.28 4.45 -9.54
CA TYR A 179 -21.65 5.85 -9.73
C TYR A 179 -22.88 5.98 -10.63
N ASN A 180 -23.85 6.77 -10.19
CA ASN A 180 -25.01 7.13 -10.97
C ASN A 180 -24.75 8.46 -11.68
N THR A 181 -24.66 8.43 -13.00
CA THR A 181 -24.32 9.61 -13.82
C THR A 181 -25.44 10.64 -13.87
N GLN A 182 -26.69 10.28 -13.54
CA GLN A 182 -27.82 11.21 -13.50
C GLN A 182 -27.90 11.92 -12.15
N THR A 183 -27.88 11.17 -11.05
CA THR A 183 -27.98 11.75 -9.69
C THR A 183 -26.66 12.30 -9.18
N LYS A 184 -25.54 11.98 -9.84
CA LYS A 184 -24.16 12.32 -9.43
C LYS A 184 -23.80 11.78 -8.04
N GLN A 185 -24.38 10.64 -7.66
CA GLN A 185 -24.14 9.98 -6.37
C GLN A 185 -23.42 8.64 -6.53
N THR A 186 -22.58 8.31 -5.55
CA THR A 186 -21.93 7.00 -5.42
C THR A 186 -22.80 6.01 -4.64
N PHE A 187 -22.69 4.72 -4.96
CA PHE A 187 -23.39 3.64 -4.28
C PHE A 187 -22.52 2.37 -4.20
N LEU A 188 -22.93 1.38 -3.41
CA LEU A 188 -22.24 0.09 -3.32
C LEU A 188 -22.88 -0.94 -4.27
N SER A 189 -22.05 -1.72 -4.95
CA SER A 189 -22.46 -2.76 -5.91
C SER A 189 -21.68 -4.06 -5.70
N ASN A 190 -22.25 -5.19 -6.13
CA ASN A 190 -21.56 -6.49 -6.12
C ASN A 190 -20.72 -6.73 -7.39
N THR A 191 -20.71 -5.76 -8.31
CA THR A 191 -19.89 -5.73 -9.52
C THR A 191 -19.27 -4.34 -9.74
N PRO A 192 -18.07 -4.26 -10.35
CA PRO A 192 -17.48 -2.99 -10.75
C PRO A 192 -18.37 -2.24 -11.75
N SER A 193 -18.34 -0.90 -11.71
CA SER A 193 -19.16 -0.05 -12.59
C SER A 193 -18.31 0.89 -13.43
N LEU A 194 -18.40 0.81 -14.75
CA LEU A 194 -17.68 1.70 -15.68
C LEU A 194 -18.04 3.18 -15.48
N ASN A 195 -19.24 3.48 -14.97
CA ASN A 195 -19.66 4.86 -14.68
C ASN A 195 -18.77 5.54 -13.63
N MET A 196 -18.06 4.78 -12.79
CA MET A 196 -17.05 5.33 -11.88
C MET A 196 -15.94 6.09 -12.62
N LEU A 197 -15.72 5.81 -13.90
CA LEU A 197 -14.74 6.53 -14.71
C LEU A 197 -15.12 8.02 -14.86
N GLU A 198 -16.41 8.32 -15.04
CA GLU A 198 -16.88 9.70 -15.10
C GLU A 198 -16.58 10.42 -13.78
N TYR A 199 -16.86 9.79 -12.63
CA TYR A 199 -16.55 10.33 -11.31
C TYR A 199 -15.04 10.59 -11.14
N LEU A 200 -14.20 9.60 -11.44
CA LEU A 200 -12.75 9.71 -11.30
C LEU A 200 -12.18 10.88 -12.11
N ILE A 201 -12.61 11.00 -13.36
CA ILE A 201 -12.17 12.07 -14.27
C ILE A 201 -12.75 13.41 -13.85
N SER A 202 -14.03 13.46 -13.47
CA SER A 202 -14.67 14.71 -13.07
C SER A 202 -14.01 15.32 -11.85
N GLN A 203 -13.67 14.50 -10.84
CA GLN A 203 -12.95 14.95 -9.66
C GLN A 203 -11.59 15.55 -10.02
N ARG A 204 -10.88 14.92 -10.97
CA ARG A 204 -9.60 15.44 -11.44
C ARG A 204 -9.72 16.70 -12.28
N THR A 205 -10.82 16.91 -13.00
CA THR A 205 -11.05 18.16 -13.76
C THR A 205 -11.56 19.30 -12.89
N SER A 206 -12.38 19.02 -11.87
CA SER A 206 -13.00 20.06 -11.04
C SER A 206 -12.05 20.64 -9.99
N MET A 207 -10.91 19.98 -9.73
CA MET A 207 -10.01 20.31 -8.61
C MET A 207 -10.75 20.40 -7.28
N GLN A 208 -11.84 19.63 -7.12
CA GLN A 208 -12.58 19.57 -5.87
C GLN A 208 -11.98 18.52 -4.96
N GLY A 209 -11.53 18.96 -3.78
CA GLY A 209 -10.94 18.10 -2.77
C GLY A 209 -9.63 17.43 -3.20
N MET A 210 -9.22 16.47 -2.37
CA MET A 210 -7.98 15.75 -2.51
C MET A 210 -7.97 14.87 -3.78
N GLN A 211 -6.91 14.98 -4.56
CA GLN A 211 -6.69 14.25 -5.79
C GLN A 211 -5.74 13.09 -5.55
N THR A 212 -6.07 11.92 -6.10
CA THR A 212 -5.34 10.68 -5.86
C THR A 212 -4.79 10.06 -7.15
N SER A 213 -5.41 10.32 -8.30
CA SER A 213 -5.03 9.78 -9.61
C SER A 213 -4.56 10.89 -10.56
N PHE A 214 -3.55 10.59 -11.39
CA PHE A 214 -2.98 11.52 -12.37
C PHE A 214 -2.45 12.81 -11.72
N ILE A 215 -1.59 12.64 -10.72
CA ILE A 215 -1.07 13.73 -9.87
C ILE A 215 0.46 13.83 -9.84
N THR A 216 1.17 12.89 -10.45
CA THR A 216 2.64 12.81 -10.35
C THR A 216 3.33 14.02 -10.98
N HIS A 217 2.82 14.54 -12.10
CA HIS A 217 3.35 15.76 -12.70
C HIS A 217 3.06 16.98 -11.83
N ALA A 218 1.82 17.12 -11.34
CA ALA A 218 1.43 18.24 -10.47
C ALA A 218 2.25 18.29 -9.17
N ILE A 219 2.52 17.13 -8.55
CA ILE A 219 3.42 17.03 -7.38
C ILE A 219 4.84 17.41 -7.78
N LYS A 220 5.36 16.91 -8.91
CA LYS A 220 6.71 17.24 -9.41
C LYS A 220 6.88 18.74 -9.61
N GLU A 221 5.91 19.43 -10.22
CA GLU A 221 5.97 20.88 -10.44
C GLU A 221 5.98 21.67 -9.11
N SER A 222 5.36 21.11 -8.07
CA SER A 222 5.36 21.70 -6.72
C SER A 222 6.68 21.50 -5.96
N LEU A 223 7.65 20.77 -6.53
CA LEU A 223 8.88 20.34 -5.87
C LEU A 223 10.14 20.72 -6.67
N PRO A 224 10.49 22.02 -6.73
CA PRO A 224 11.59 22.51 -7.58
C PRO A 224 13.00 22.07 -7.11
N TYR A 225 13.12 21.44 -5.94
CA TYR A 225 14.39 21.00 -5.37
C TYR A 225 14.75 19.54 -5.74
N ILE A 226 13.91 18.84 -6.51
CA ILE A 226 14.24 17.51 -7.03
C ILE A 226 15.45 17.61 -7.96
N THR A 227 16.52 16.89 -7.63
CA THR A 227 17.79 16.94 -8.38
C THR A 227 17.82 16.01 -9.59
N LYS A 228 17.11 14.89 -9.51
CA LYS A 228 17.03 13.87 -10.56
C LYS A 228 15.77 13.04 -10.38
N ILE A 229 15.11 12.72 -11.49
CA ILE A 229 13.90 11.87 -11.50
C ILE A 229 14.27 10.49 -12.03
N HIS A 230 13.84 9.46 -11.30
CA HIS A 230 13.93 8.05 -11.68
C HIS A 230 12.53 7.48 -11.85
N TYR A 231 12.05 7.45 -13.09
CA TYR A 231 10.78 6.79 -13.41
C TYR A 231 10.90 5.27 -13.33
N ILE A 232 9.92 4.64 -12.69
CA ILE A 232 9.75 3.20 -12.60
C ILE A 232 8.34 2.87 -13.11
N ASP A 233 8.24 1.99 -14.10
CA ASP A 233 6.94 1.48 -14.52
C ASP A 233 6.42 0.44 -13.50
N MET A 234 5.13 0.46 -13.21
CA MET A 234 4.50 -0.50 -12.30
C MET A 234 4.77 -1.97 -12.69
N ASN A 235 4.94 -2.26 -13.98
CA ASN A 235 5.33 -3.59 -14.44
C ASN A 235 6.67 -4.04 -13.86
N GLU A 236 7.62 -3.14 -13.64
CA GLU A 236 8.94 -3.45 -13.08
C GLU A 236 8.86 -3.93 -11.62
N ILE A 237 7.79 -3.59 -10.90
CA ILE A 237 7.55 -3.99 -9.50
C ILE A 237 6.42 -5.02 -9.38
N THR A 238 6.23 -5.82 -10.42
CA THR A 238 5.23 -6.91 -10.45
C THR A 238 5.89 -8.27 -10.59
N GLY A 239 5.53 -9.20 -9.70
CA GLY A 239 5.95 -10.59 -9.75
C GLY A 239 7.48 -10.77 -9.67
N LYS A 240 8.01 -11.70 -10.47
CA LYS A 240 9.45 -12.00 -10.53
C LYS A 240 10.35 -10.79 -10.88
N ARG A 241 9.81 -9.77 -11.55
CA ARG A 241 10.56 -8.56 -11.91
C ARG A 241 10.91 -7.72 -10.69
N THR A 242 10.04 -7.70 -9.68
CA THR A 242 10.20 -6.88 -8.48
C THR A 242 11.55 -7.08 -7.80
N TRP A 243 11.97 -8.34 -7.59
CA TRP A 243 13.23 -8.65 -6.93
C TRP A 243 14.43 -7.97 -7.60
N LYS A 244 14.51 -8.07 -8.94
CA LYS A 244 15.59 -7.45 -9.72
C LYS A 244 15.52 -5.93 -9.66
N SER A 245 14.32 -5.37 -9.78
CA SER A 245 14.08 -3.92 -9.78
C SER A 245 14.44 -3.29 -8.43
N ILE A 246 13.99 -3.88 -7.31
CA ILE A 246 14.32 -3.38 -5.96
C ILE A 246 15.82 -3.54 -5.69
N LYS A 247 16.47 -4.62 -6.13
CA LYS A 247 17.93 -4.76 -6.01
C LYS A 247 18.69 -3.67 -6.77
N LYS A 248 18.23 -3.33 -7.99
CA LYS A 248 18.79 -2.22 -8.78
C LYS A 248 18.59 -0.87 -8.07
N LEU A 249 17.40 -0.63 -7.53
CA LEU A 249 17.11 0.60 -6.77
C LEU A 249 17.94 0.70 -5.49
N SER A 250 18.13 -0.41 -4.76
CA SER A 250 19.00 -0.47 -3.59
C SER A 250 20.42 -0.02 -3.93
N SER A 251 20.97 -0.46 -5.06
CA SER A 251 22.30 -0.03 -5.52
C SER A 251 22.32 1.44 -5.96
N LEU A 252 21.26 1.92 -6.61
CA LEU A 252 21.19 3.30 -7.13
C LEU A 252 20.98 4.35 -6.03
N PHE A 253 20.26 3.99 -4.98
CA PHE A 253 19.89 4.89 -3.89
C PHE A 253 20.61 4.56 -2.57
N ASP A 254 21.47 3.54 -2.54
CA ASP A 254 22.28 3.16 -1.37
C ASP A 254 21.45 2.84 -0.11
N PHE A 255 20.39 2.05 -0.29
CA PHE A 255 19.62 1.47 0.81
C PHE A 255 19.82 -0.05 0.89
N LEU A 256 19.46 -0.68 2.02
CA LEU A 256 19.70 -2.11 2.22
C LEU A 256 19.03 -2.97 1.13
N PRO A 257 19.74 -3.95 0.54
CA PRO A 257 19.16 -4.76 -0.53
C PRO A 257 18.02 -5.65 0.00
N PRO A 258 17.08 -6.03 -0.88
CA PRO A 258 16.00 -6.93 -0.50
C PRO A 258 16.58 -8.31 -0.09
N GLN A 259 16.01 -8.92 0.95
CA GLN A 259 16.54 -10.18 1.52
C GLN A 259 15.66 -11.41 1.23
N ASP A 260 14.34 -11.24 1.23
CA ASP A 260 13.39 -12.34 1.04
C ASP A 260 12.80 -12.31 -0.37
N LYS A 261 13.39 -13.05 -1.30
CA LYS A 261 12.92 -13.11 -2.69
C LYS A 261 11.43 -13.46 -2.81
N HIS A 262 10.94 -14.40 -2.01
CA HIS A 262 9.55 -14.84 -2.05
C HIS A 262 8.58 -13.71 -1.67
N TYR A 263 8.94 -12.88 -0.67
CA TYR A 263 8.16 -11.71 -0.30
C TYR A 263 7.99 -10.72 -1.47
N PHE A 264 9.10 -10.38 -2.14
CA PHE A 264 9.10 -9.38 -3.22
C PHE A 264 8.43 -9.87 -4.50
N GLU A 265 8.37 -11.18 -4.74
CA GLU A 265 7.69 -11.74 -5.91
C GLU A 265 6.17 -11.85 -5.74
N GLY A 266 5.66 -11.71 -4.50
CA GLY A 266 4.22 -11.83 -4.24
C GLY A 266 3.41 -10.55 -4.46
N SER A 267 2.11 -10.74 -4.69
CA SER A 267 1.17 -9.65 -4.99
C SER A 267 0.46 -9.13 -3.75
N LEU A 268 0.62 -7.84 -3.43
CA LEU A 268 -0.08 -7.18 -2.32
C LEU A 268 -1.58 -6.96 -2.58
N TYR A 269 -1.95 -6.79 -3.85
CA TYR A 269 -3.32 -6.52 -4.31
C TYR A 269 -3.76 -7.59 -5.33
N GLY A 270 -3.42 -8.85 -5.05
CA GLY A 270 -3.88 -10.00 -5.83
C GLY A 270 -5.34 -10.34 -5.56
N SER A 271 -5.85 -11.32 -6.31
CA SER A 271 -7.27 -11.73 -6.26
C SER A 271 -7.73 -12.26 -4.90
N LEU A 272 -6.79 -12.71 -4.04
CA LEU A 272 -7.10 -13.16 -2.68
C LEU A 272 -7.20 -12.05 -1.64
N ARG A 273 -6.75 -10.82 -1.93
CA ARG A 273 -6.76 -9.70 -0.97
C ARG A 273 -8.14 -9.52 -0.31
N PRO A 274 -9.28 -9.50 -1.02
CA PRO A 274 -10.57 -9.20 -0.41
C PRO A 274 -11.02 -10.25 0.62
N PHE A 275 -10.48 -11.47 0.54
CA PHE A 275 -10.87 -12.59 1.40
C PHE A 275 -10.01 -12.70 2.66
N LEU A 276 -8.79 -12.18 2.63
CA LEU A 276 -7.80 -12.29 3.70
C LEU A 276 -7.77 -11.00 4.57
N PRO A 277 -7.46 -11.10 5.87
CA PRO A 277 -7.08 -12.31 6.61
C PRO A 277 -8.29 -13.21 6.95
N ILE A 278 -7.99 -14.49 7.21
CA ILE A 278 -8.97 -15.47 7.67
C ILE A 278 -8.52 -16.03 9.02
N ARG A 279 -9.34 -15.84 10.05
CA ARG A 279 -9.23 -16.55 11.34
C ARG A 279 -9.94 -17.88 11.19
N PHE A 280 -9.21 -18.99 11.20
CA PHE A 280 -9.74 -20.32 10.95
C PHE A 280 -9.58 -21.19 12.20
N HIS A 281 -10.69 -21.60 12.79
CA HIS A 281 -10.71 -22.43 13.99
C HIS A 281 -11.25 -23.81 13.64
N ILE A 282 -10.44 -24.84 13.88
CA ILE A 282 -10.77 -26.22 13.56
C ILE A 282 -11.06 -26.97 14.87
N PRO A 283 -12.27 -27.52 15.07
CA PRO A 283 -12.56 -28.35 16.24
C PRO A 283 -11.76 -29.66 16.14
N TYR A 284 -10.98 -29.97 17.17
CA TYR A 284 -10.20 -31.21 17.23
C TYR A 284 -10.20 -31.79 18.65
N LYS A 285 -10.82 -32.97 18.82
CA LYS A 285 -11.15 -33.54 20.13
C LYS A 285 -11.97 -32.52 20.95
N ASN A 286 -11.58 -32.22 22.18
CA ASN A 286 -12.35 -31.37 23.12
C ASN A 286 -11.98 -29.88 23.07
N GLN A 287 -11.39 -29.39 21.98
CA GLN A 287 -10.88 -28.02 21.87
C GLN A 287 -10.74 -27.54 20.43
N ASP A 288 -10.60 -26.23 20.25
CA ASP A 288 -10.30 -25.62 18.96
C ASP A 288 -8.79 -25.49 18.71
N LEU A 289 -8.40 -25.75 17.47
CA LEU A 289 -7.10 -25.36 16.91
C LEU A 289 -7.28 -24.04 16.17
N GLU A 290 -6.49 -23.04 16.53
CA GLU A 290 -6.66 -21.67 16.05
C GLU A 290 -5.57 -21.28 15.06
N PHE A 291 -5.98 -20.79 13.89
CA PHE A 291 -5.09 -20.38 12.82
C PHE A 291 -5.47 -19.03 12.24
N ILE A 292 -4.48 -18.33 11.70
CA ILE A 292 -4.69 -17.18 10.83
C ILE A 292 -3.97 -17.40 9.51
N CYS A 293 -4.74 -17.34 8.43
CA CYS A 293 -4.21 -17.28 7.06
C CYS A 293 -4.20 -15.82 6.60
N ASN A 294 -3.04 -15.33 6.17
CA ASN A 294 -2.92 -14.01 5.55
C ASN A 294 -1.79 -13.99 4.52
N LEU A 295 -1.79 -13.02 3.60
CA LEU A 295 -0.67 -12.83 2.69
C LEU A 295 0.57 -12.38 3.47
N GLN A 296 1.73 -12.90 3.09
CA GLN A 296 3.02 -12.55 3.68
C GLN A 296 3.24 -11.02 3.71
N GLN A 297 2.81 -10.33 2.65
CA GLN A 297 2.95 -8.88 2.50
C GLN A 297 2.00 -8.08 3.39
N HIS A 298 0.97 -8.71 3.95
CA HIS A 298 -0.01 -8.11 4.88
C HIS A 298 0.19 -8.54 6.32
N SER A 299 1.32 -9.17 6.66
CA SER A 299 1.62 -9.67 8.02
C SER A 299 1.19 -8.65 9.08
N MET A 300 0.14 -9.01 9.82
CA MET A 300 -0.36 -8.25 10.96
C MET A 300 0.22 -8.89 12.22
N THR A 301 0.66 -8.07 13.16
CA THR A 301 1.00 -8.54 14.50
C THR A 301 -0.30 -8.87 15.22
N PHE A 302 -0.69 -10.15 15.23
CA PHE A 302 -1.68 -10.63 16.17
C PHE A 302 -0.96 -11.16 17.40
N GLU A 303 -1.16 -10.52 18.55
CA GLU A 303 -0.40 -10.81 19.77
C GLU A 303 -0.39 -12.31 20.15
N SER A 304 -1.47 -13.04 19.85
CA SER A 304 -1.60 -14.47 20.13
C SER A 304 -1.11 -15.43 19.02
N TYR A 305 -0.98 -14.98 17.76
CA TYR A 305 -0.63 -15.84 16.62
C TYR A 305 0.82 -15.59 16.17
N SER A 306 1.77 -16.06 16.98
CA SER A 306 3.20 -15.79 16.80
C SER A 306 4.00 -16.93 16.16
N TYR A 307 3.37 -18.07 15.89
CA TYR A 307 4.06 -19.26 15.35
C TYR A 307 3.69 -19.51 13.89
N ASN A 308 4.66 -19.34 12.99
CA ASN A 308 4.49 -19.65 11.57
C ASN A 308 4.63 -21.16 11.32
N ILE A 309 3.54 -21.79 10.87
CA ILE A 309 3.48 -23.23 10.59
C ILE A 309 3.28 -23.53 9.10
N THR A 310 3.40 -22.53 8.23
CA THR A 310 3.08 -22.62 6.80
C THR A 310 3.72 -23.84 6.13
N SER A 311 5.01 -24.06 6.33
CA SER A 311 5.73 -25.21 5.73
C SER A 311 5.26 -26.57 6.24
N GLN A 312 4.58 -26.62 7.40
CA GLN A 312 4.09 -27.84 8.01
C GLN A 312 2.70 -28.22 7.49
N VAL A 313 1.83 -27.24 7.22
CA VAL A 313 0.40 -27.46 6.96
C VAL A 313 -0.12 -26.95 5.62
N MET A 314 0.71 -26.28 4.82
CA MET A 314 0.32 -25.86 3.46
C MET A 314 -0.03 -27.08 2.61
N PRO A 315 -1.28 -27.20 2.09
CA PRO A 315 -1.63 -28.33 1.24
C PRO A 315 -0.81 -28.34 -0.05
N ALA A 316 -0.45 -29.53 -0.53
CA ALA A 316 0.54 -29.71 -1.61
C ALA A 316 0.17 -28.97 -2.90
N ASN A 317 -1.12 -28.96 -3.26
CA ASN A 317 -1.64 -28.31 -4.46
C ASN A 317 -1.42 -26.79 -4.47
N TYR A 318 -1.31 -26.16 -3.29
CA TYR A 318 -1.23 -24.70 -3.15
C TYR A 318 0.18 -24.17 -2.89
N LYS A 319 1.16 -25.06 -2.62
CA LYS A 319 2.54 -24.68 -2.29
C LYS A 319 3.23 -23.87 -3.39
N HIS A 320 2.91 -24.16 -4.66
CA HIS A 320 3.48 -23.49 -5.83
C HIS A 320 2.42 -22.73 -6.65
N ASP A 321 1.19 -22.62 -6.12
CA ASP A 321 0.13 -21.88 -6.79
C ASP A 321 0.44 -20.37 -6.79
N LYS A 322 0.17 -19.70 -7.91
CA LYS A 322 0.51 -18.28 -8.11
C LYS A 322 -0.20 -17.32 -7.13
N ASN A 323 -1.37 -17.72 -6.62
CA ASN A 323 -2.19 -16.92 -5.71
C ASN A 323 -1.96 -17.36 -4.26
N PHE A 324 -1.91 -18.66 -3.99
CA PHE A 324 -1.87 -19.19 -2.62
C PHE A 324 -0.46 -19.37 -2.03
N SER A 325 0.59 -19.47 -2.86
CA SER A 325 1.96 -19.70 -2.36
C SER A 325 2.49 -18.61 -1.42
N HIS A 326 1.93 -17.40 -1.51
CA HIS A 326 2.26 -16.28 -0.63
C HIS A 326 1.40 -16.18 0.65
N ILE A 327 0.51 -17.14 0.89
CA ILE A 327 -0.23 -17.23 2.16
C ILE A 327 0.69 -17.78 3.24
N MET A 328 0.72 -17.07 4.37
CA MET A 328 1.32 -17.50 5.61
C MET A 328 0.25 -17.95 6.59
N ILE A 329 0.51 -19.07 7.27
CA ILE A 329 -0.38 -19.69 8.26
C ILE A 329 0.29 -19.58 9.62
N TRP A 330 -0.34 -18.81 10.50
CA TRP A 330 0.12 -18.55 11.87
C TRP A 330 -0.82 -19.21 12.87
N THR A 331 -0.29 -19.64 14.01
CA THR A 331 -1.05 -20.31 15.06
C THR A 331 -0.64 -19.82 16.45
N THR A 332 -1.45 -20.18 17.45
CA THR A 332 -1.15 -19.92 18.87
C THR A 332 -0.21 -21.00 19.41
N LYS A 333 0.43 -20.73 20.56
CA LYS A 333 1.27 -21.73 21.24
C LYS A 333 0.50 -23.01 21.56
N ALA A 334 -0.72 -22.87 22.10
CA ALA A 334 -1.56 -23.99 22.51
C ALA A 334 -1.99 -24.87 21.32
N SER A 335 -2.23 -24.26 20.16
CA SER A 335 -2.55 -25.01 18.92
C SER A 335 -1.31 -25.65 18.30
N LEU A 336 -0.14 -25.00 18.39
CA LEU A 336 1.14 -25.57 17.93
C LEU A 336 1.50 -26.86 18.69
N GLU A 337 1.36 -26.85 20.02
CA GLU A 337 1.66 -28.02 20.87
C GLU A 337 0.85 -29.25 20.44
N LYS A 338 -0.42 -29.07 20.09
CA LYS A 338 -1.31 -30.15 19.63
C LYS A 338 -1.03 -30.60 18.19
N LEU A 339 -0.51 -29.70 17.35
CA LEU A 339 -0.17 -29.99 15.96
C LEU A 339 0.97 -31.02 15.83
N GLN A 340 1.74 -31.22 16.91
CA GLN A 340 2.80 -32.23 16.97
C GLN A 340 2.26 -33.67 16.87
N GLU A 341 0.96 -33.89 17.12
CA GLU A 341 0.31 -35.18 16.89
C GLU A 341 0.10 -35.41 15.37
N ASN A 342 0.66 -36.48 14.80
CA ASN A 342 0.53 -36.78 13.36
C ASN A 342 -0.94 -36.78 12.83
N PRO A 343 -1.92 -37.40 13.51
CA PRO A 343 -3.32 -37.36 13.06
C PRO A 343 -3.91 -35.94 13.05
N CYS A 344 -3.52 -35.09 14.00
CA CYS A 344 -3.93 -33.69 14.07
C CYS A 344 -3.44 -32.92 12.85
N LYS A 345 -2.15 -33.06 12.51
CA LYS A 345 -1.55 -32.41 11.35
C LYS A 345 -2.25 -32.78 10.04
N THR A 346 -2.50 -34.07 9.80
CA THR A 346 -3.20 -34.54 8.60
C THR A 346 -4.60 -33.94 8.51
N PHE A 347 -5.33 -33.91 9.63
CA PHE A 347 -6.66 -33.32 9.69
C PHE A 347 -6.64 -31.81 9.38
N VAL A 348 -5.69 -31.05 9.95
CA VAL A 348 -5.53 -29.62 9.67
C VAL A 348 -5.24 -29.37 8.19
N VAL A 349 -4.38 -30.18 7.56
CA VAL A 349 -4.09 -30.09 6.11
C VAL A 349 -5.36 -30.30 5.28
N GLN A 350 -6.19 -31.30 5.63
CA GLN A 350 -7.45 -31.57 4.93
C GLN A 350 -8.45 -30.40 5.05
N GLU A 351 -8.56 -29.81 6.24
CA GLU A 351 -9.45 -28.68 6.48
C GLU A 351 -8.96 -27.40 5.76
N LEU A 352 -7.64 -27.18 5.71
CA LEU A 352 -7.05 -26.09 4.91
C LEU A 352 -7.26 -26.29 3.42
N ASP A 353 -7.16 -27.52 2.91
CA ASP A 353 -7.42 -27.83 1.50
C ASP A 353 -8.88 -27.50 1.12
N LYS A 354 -9.84 -27.88 1.98
CA LYS A 354 -11.26 -27.50 1.80
C LYS A 354 -11.44 -25.97 1.79
N LEU A 355 -10.85 -25.27 2.76
CA LEU A 355 -10.90 -23.81 2.83
C LEU A 355 -10.34 -23.17 1.55
N PHE A 356 -9.17 -23.61 1.10
CA PHE A 356 -8.50 -23.05 -0.08
C PHE A 356 -9.24 -23.36 -1.38
N SER A 357 -9.88 -24.53 -1.48
CA SER A 357 -10.75 -24.87 -2.61
C SER A 357 -11.93 -23.91 -2.71
N ILE A 358 -12.57 -23.58 -1.58
CA ILE A 358 -13.68 -22.63 -1.54
C ILE A 358 -13.21 -21.21 -1.88
N LEU A 359 -12.08 -20.78 -1.32
CA LEU A 359 -11.47 -19.49 -1.67
C LEU A 359 -11.11 -19.41 -3.15
N GLN A 360 -10.61 -20.49 -3.74
CA GLN A 360 -10.26 -20.55 -5.15
C GLN A 360 -11.51 -20.37 -6.04
N ASN A 361 -12.63 -20.98 -5.67
CA ASN A 361 -13.91 -20.84 -6.38
C ASN A 361 -14.45 -19.40 -6.27
N GLU A 362 -14.48 -18.83 -5.08
CA GLU A 362 -14.99 -17.47 -4.85
C GLU A 362 -14.06 -16.41 -5.47
N MET A 363 -12.75 -16.62 -5.43
CA MET A 363 -11.77 -15.80 -6.13
C MET A 363 -12.04 -15.81 -7.64
N ASN A 364 -12.25 -16.98 -8.25
CA ASN A 364 -12.56 -17.08 -9.68
C ASN A 364 -13.89 -16.40 -10.03
N ARG A 365 -14.93 -16.59 -9.20
CA ARG A 365 -16.23 -15.93 -9.36
C ARG A 365 -16.14 -14.40 -9.23
N ASN A 366 -15.26 -13.90 -8.37
CA ASN A 366 -15.04 -12.46 -8.24
C ASN A 366 -14.21 -11.92 -9.40
N ASP A 367 -13.17 -12.64 -9.82
CA ASP A 367 -12.31 -12.25 -10.94
C ASP A 367 -13.08 -12.21 -12.27
N SER A 368 -14.07 -13.08 -12.47
CA SER A 368 -14.92 -13.06 -13.66
C SER A 368 -15.80 -11.81 -13.78
N LYS A 369 -15.97 -11.03 -12.70
CA LYS A 369 -16.70 -9.75 -12.70
C LYS A 369 -15.81 -8.56 -13.04
N LYS A 370 -14.49 -8.72 -12.98
CA LYS A 370 -13.54 -7.61 -13.14
C LYS A 370 -13.56 -7.11 -14.57
N LEU A 371 -13.55 -5.79 -14.70
CA LEU A 371 -13.44 -5.13 -15.99
C LEU A 371 -11.99 -5.16 -16.49
N THR A 372 -11.83 -5.14 -17.80
CA THR A 372 -10.55 -5.10 -18.49
C THR A 372 -10.22 -3.69 -18.96
N GLU A 373 -8.97 -3.45 -19.36
CA GLU A 373 -8.61 -2.20 -20.04
C GLU A 373 -9.39 -1.99 -21.34
N LYS A 374 -9.78 -3.07 -22.03
CA LYS A 374 -10.62 -3.00 -23.24
C LYS A 374 -12.00 -2.43 -22.93
N ASP A 375 -12.62 -2.86 -21.82
CA ASP A 375 -13.92 -2.33 -21.39
C ASP A 375 -13.85 -0.83 -21.09
N VAL A 376 -12.74 -0.37 -20.51
CA VAL A 376 -12.47 1.06 -20.27
C VAL A 376 -12.36 1.83 -21.60
N LEU A 377 -11.62 1.30 -22.58
CA LEU A 377 -11.45 1.92 -23.90
C LEU A 377 -12.78 2.00 -24.67
N GLU A 378 -13.56 0.91 -24.67
CA GLU A 378 -14.89 0.88 -25.30
C GLU A 378 -15.84 1.89 -24.64
N TYR A 379 -15.80 2.01 -23.31
CA TYR A 379 -16.56 3.03 -22.60
C TYR A 379 -16.14 4.44 -23.01
N LEU A 380 -14.84 4.74 -23.04
CA LEU A 380 -14.33 6.06 -23.43
C LEU A 380 -14.71 6.41 -24.88
N GLN A 381 -14.66 5.44 -25.78
CA GLN A 381 -15.10 5.63 -27.17
C GLN A 381 -16.60 5.97 -27.27
N ARG A 382 -17.45 5.33 -26.45
CA ARG A 382 -18.90 5.61 -26.38
C ARG A 382 -19.23 6.89 -25.60
N ASN A 383 -18.28 7.46 -24.85
CA ASN A 383 -18.46 8.65 -24.02
C ASN A 383 -17.41 9.74 -24.36
N PRO A 384 -17.51 10.40 -25.53
CA PRO A 384 -16.46 11.30 -26.04
C PRO A 384 -16.11 12.47 -25.11
N GLN A 385 -17.09 13.00 -24.35
CA GLN A 385 -16.83 14.09 -23.40
C GLN A 385 -15.94 13.63 -22.24
N THR A 386 -16.15 12.42 -21.74
CA THR A 386 -15.31 11.81 -20.70
C THR A 386 -13.91 11.53 -21.24
N ALA A 387 -13.82 11.01 -22.46
CA ALA A 387 -12.54 10.80 -23.13
C ALA A 387 -11.77 12.10 -23.37
N LYS A 388 -12.43 13.18 -23.79
CA LYS A 388 -11.81 14.50 -23.96
C LYS A 388 -11.21 15.03 -22.65
N LYS A 389 -11.97 14.94 -21.56
CA LYS A 389 -11.49 15.34 -20.23
C LYS A 389 -10.28 14.51 -19.79
N LEU A 390 -10.32 13.20 -19.99
CA LEU A 390 -9.17 12.33 -19.69
C LEU A 390 -7.96 12.71 -20.54
N LYS A 391 -8.13 12.93 -21.85
CA LYS A 391 -7.05 13.34 -22.74
C LYS A 391 -6.35 14.60 -22.25
N VAL A 392 -7.10 15.64 -21.90
CA VAL A 392 -6.54 16.89 -21.37
C VAL A 392 -5.74 16.66 -20.08
N ILE A 393 -6.23 15.82 -19.17
CA ILE A 393 -5.49 15.46 -17.95
C ILE A 393 -4.17 14.76 -18.31
N LEU A 394 -4.25 13.75 -19.20
CA LEU A 394 -3.11 12.92 -19.55
C LEU A 394 -2.04 13.67 -20.33
N ASP A 395 -2.42 14.56 -21.26
CA ASP A 395 -1.49 15.33 -22.07
C ASP A 395 -0.51 16.14 -21.19
N GLY A 396 -0.99 16.72 -20.08
CA GLY A 396 -0.12 17.36 -19.08
C GLY A 396 0.59 16.37 -18.16
N GLU A 397 -0.12 15.37 -17.63
CA GLU A 397 0.44 14.43 -16.64
C GLU A 397 1.64 13.62 -17.18
N ILE A 398 1.66 13.32 -18.47
CA ILE A 398 2.70 12.47 -19.07
C ILE A 398 3.74 13.23 -19.89
N GLU A 399 3.66 14.58 -19.95
CA GLU A 399 4.53 15.40 -20.80
C GLU A 399 6.02 15.15 -20.50
N HIS A 400 6.41 15.22 -19.23
CA HIS A 400 7.80 15.06 -18.82
C HIS A 400 8.32 13.63 -19.03
N ILE A 401 7.50 12.60 -18.79
CA ILE A 401 7.92 11.21 -19.00
C ILE A 401 8.03 10.87 -20.49
N LYS A 402 7.18 11.43 -21.36
CA LYS A 402 7.32 11.30 -22.83
C LYS A 402 8.68 11.79 -23.31
N GLN A 403 9.18 12.88 -22.74
CA GLN A 403 10.48 13.47 -23.12
C GLN A 403 11.67 12.70 -22.54
N THR A 404 11.55 12.15 -21.33
CA THR A 404 12.70 11.60 -20.59
C THR A 404 12.79 10.07 -20.60
N ARG A 405 11.65 9.37 -20.79
CA ARG A 405 11.52 7.91 -20.83
C ARG A 405 10.45 7.49 -21.84
N PRO A 406 10.63 7.81 -23.14
CA PRO A 406 9.71 7.37 -24.19
C PRO A 406 9.55 5.85 -24.24
N ASP A 407 10.58 5.10 -23.84
CA ASP A 407 10.55 3.64 -23.72
C ASP A 407 9.44 3.13 -22.79
N ILE A 408 9.12 3.85 -21.71
CA ILE A 408 7.99 3.49 -20.84
C ILE A 408 6.66 3.74 -21.56
N ILE A 409 6.51 4.89 -22.23
CA ILE A 409 5.28 5.25 -22.94
C ILE A 409 4.99 4.28 -24.09
N GLU A 410 6.01 3.89 -24.84
CA GLU A 410 5.91 2.91 -25.93
C GLU A 410 5.46 1.52 -25.42
N SER A 411 5.72 1.21 -24.14
CA SER A 411 5.25 -0.03 -23.52
C SER A 411 3.77 0.02 -23.09
N TRP A 412 3.16 1.20 -23.02
CA TRP A 412 1.76 1.39 -22.58
C TRP A 412 0.77 1.19 -23.71
N ARG A 413 0.56 -0.08 -24.07
CA ARG A 413 -0.32 -0.50 -25.16
C ARG A 413 -1.71 0.15 -25.09
N TYR A 414 -2.34 0.21 -23.92
CA TYR A 414 -3.72 0.70 -23.81
C TYR A 414 -3.80 2.21 -23.90
N TYR A 415 -2.79 2.91 -23.37
CA TYR A 415 -2.65 4.34 -23.62
C TYR A 415 -2.47 4.68 -25.11
N LEU A 416 -1.62 3.92 -25.82
CA LEU A 416 -1.43 4.12 -27.27
C LEU A 416 -2.72 3.86 -28.06
N GLU A 417 -3.52 2.87 -27.65
CA GLU A 417 -4.85 2.61 -28.23
C GLU A 417 -5.83 3.75 -27.92
N PHE A 418 -5.81 4.29 -26.70
CA PHE A 418 -6.59 5.47 -26.34
C PHE A 418 -6.24 6.69 -27.21
N GLU A 419 -4.95 6.97 -27.43
CA GLU A 419 -4.52 8.04 -28.35
C GLU A 419 -5.05 7.82 -29.78
N ALA A 420 -5.04 6.57 -30.26
CA ALA A 420 -5.60 6.23 -31.57
C ALA A 420 -7.13 6.41 -31.62
N ILE A 421 -7.85 6.15 -30.52
CA ILE A 421 -9.28 6.47 -30.39
C ILE A 421 -9.48 7.99 -30.45
N CYS A 422 -8.73 8.77 -29.68
CA CYS A 422 -8.85 10.23 -29.68
C CYS A 422 -8.61 10.83 -31.07
N LYS A 423 -7.60 10.36 -31.81
CA LYS A 423 -7.34 10.78 -33.19
C LYS A 423 -8.49 10.45 -34.14
N ARG A 424 -9.03 9.21 -34.08
CA ARG A 424 -10.15 8.78 -34.95
C ARG A 424 -11.45 9.53 -34.65
N CYS A 425 -11.65 9.93 -33.40
CA CYS A 425 -12.86 10.60 -32.94
C CYS A 425 -12.75 12.13 -32.88
N ASN A 426 -11.64 12.73 -33.35
CA ASN A 426 -11.36 14.17 -33.29
C ASN A 426 -11.53 14.77 -31.87
N ILE A 427 -10.99 14.07 -30.86
CA ILE A 427 -11.07 14.45 -29.44
C ILE A 427 -9.93 15.37 -29.03
#